data_AF-A0A937I8R5-F1
#
_entry.id   AF-A0A937I8R5-F1
#
_cell.length_a   1.000
_cell.length_b   1.000
_cell.length_c   1.000
_cell.angle_alpha   90.00
_cell.angle_beta   90.00
_cell.angle_gamma   90.00
#
_symmetry.space_group_name_H-M   'P 1'
#
loop_
_entity.id
_entity.type
_entity.pdbx_description
1 polymer ?
#
loop_
_entity_poly.entity_id
_entity_poly.type
_entity_poly.pdbx_seq_one_letter_code
_entity_poly.pdbx_strand_id
1 'polypeptide(L)'
;MTEYQIFNLMYVGFISNSMYFVGMVLLTWLGFRMANNIFNSTDANMAAKVFTSIYCVLVGIMLFYTQQIGAAILETAANSLVAIEAASAERMSTYPNSPLSVGGPVQTFFVLLVVVFQLSIVWSKK
;
A
#
# COMPACT_ATOMS: atom_id res chain seq x y z
N MET A 1 -10.27 -25.10 -12.67
CA MET A 1 -8.96 -24.45 -12.90
C MET A 1 -7.91 -25.36 -12.26
N THR A 2 -6.79 -25.63 -12.92
CA THR A 2 -5.71 -26.43 -12.32
C THR A 2 -4.94 -25.61 -11.29
N GLU A 3 -4.23 -26.26 -10.38
CA GLU A 3 -3.34 -25.59 -9.41
C GLU A 3 -2.33 -24.66 -10.10
N TYR A 4 -1.72 -25.11 -11.21
CA TYR A 4 -0.82 -24.29 -12.01
C TYR A 4 -1.49 -23.02 -12.55
N GLN A 5 -2.74 -23.13 -13.04
CA GLN A 5 -3.47 -21.98 -13.57
C GLN A 5 -3.81 -20.96 -12.47
N ILE A 6 -4.16 -21.41 -11.27
CA ILE A 6 -4.41 -20.54 -10.11
C ILE A 6 -3.13 -19.76 -9.76
N PHE A 7 -2.01 -20.46 -9.65
CA PHE A 7 -0.73 -19.80 -9.37
C PHE A 7 -0.32 -18.82 -10.45
N ASN A 8 -0.48 -19.19 -11.73
CA ASN A 8 -0.16 -18.30 -12.83
C ASN A 8 -1.01 -17.02 -12.76
N LEU A 9 -2.33 -17.15 -12.53
CA LEU A 9 -3.21 -15.99 -12.41
C LEU A 9 -2.86 -15.11 -11.20
N MET A 10 -2.52 -15.73 -10.06
CA MET A 10 -2.05 -15.01 -8.86
C MET A 10 -0.79 -14.20 -9.16
N TYR A 11 0.22 -14.81 -9.78
CA TYR A 11 1.47 -14.11 -10.12
C TYR A 11 1.25 -12.99 -11.13
N VAL A 12 0.45 -13.21 -12.18
CA VAL A 12 0.10 -12.15 -13.13
C VAL A 12 -0.65 -11.01 -12.44
N GLY A 13 -1.58 -11.32 -11.53
CA GLY A 13 -2.26 -10.33 -10.70
C GLY A 13 -1.28 -9.51 -9.86
N PHE A 14 -0.32 -10.15 -9.20
CA PHE A 14 0.71 -9.46 -8.43
C PHE A 14 1.64 -8.60 -9.27
N ILE A 15 2.03 -9.06 -10.47
CA ILE A 15 2.83 -8.27 -11.40
C ILE A 15 2.08 -6.99 -11.78
N SER A 16 0.79 -7.10 -12.12
CA SER A 16 -0.04 -5.93 -12.41
C SER A 16 -0.16 -4.98 -11.21
N ASN A 17 -0.44 -5.52 -10.01
CA ASN A 17 -0.54 -4.72 -8.79
C ASN A 17 0.78 -4.02 -8.42
N SER A 18 1.93 -4.65 -8.70
CA SER A 18 3.24 -4.10 -8.36
C SER A 18 3.56 -2.81 -9.12
N MET A 19 3.05 -2.62 -10.33
CA MET A 19 3.20 -1.37 -11.07
C MET A 19 2.49 -0.19 -10.38
N TYR A 20 1.28 -0.44 -9.88
CA TYR A 20 0.56 0.56 -9.08
C TYR A 20 1.30 0.84 -7.78
N PHE A 21 1.81 -0.20 -7.11
CA PHE A 21 2.58 -0.05 -5.88
C PHE A 21 3.83 0.82 -6.08
N VAL A 22 4.61 0.56 -7.13
CA VAL A 22 5.78 1.40 -7.49
C VAL A 22 5.35 2.85 -7.73
N GLY A 23 4.25 3.07 -8.46
CA GLY A 23 3.68 4.41 -8.63
C GLY A 23 3.36 5.10 -7.30
N MET A 24 2.73 4.38 -6.36
CA MET A 24 2.39 4.92 -5.04
C MET A 24 3.62 5.23 -4.19
N VAL A 25 4.70 4.43 -4.30
CA VAL A 25 5.98 4.72 -3.64
C VAL A 25 6.58 6.03 -4.15
N LEU A 26 6.54 6.27 -5.47
CA LEU A 26 7.04 7.52 -6.07
C LEU A 26 6.22 8.74 -5.63
N LEU A 27 4.89 8.63 -5.60
CA LEU A 27 4.02 9.72 -5.12
C LEU A 27 4.21 9.97 -3.62
N THR A 28 4.42 8.93 -2.83
CA THR A 28 4.72 9.05 -1.39
C THR A 28 6.05 9.79 -1.19
N TRP A 29 7.07 9.44 -1.99
CA TRP A 29 8.36 10.15 -1.98
C TRP A 29 8.21 11.63 -2.39
N LEU A 30 7.39 11.92 -3.40
CA LEU A 30 7.07 13.29 -3.79
C LEU A 30 6.38 14.05 -2.64
N GLY A 31 5.48 13.41 -1.90
CA GLY A 31 4.85 13.97 -0.70
C GLY A 31 5.86 14.39 0.37
N PHE A 32 6.89 13.56 0.63
CA PHE A 32 8.00 13.94 1.51
C PHE A 32 8.82 15.12 0.98
N ARG A 33 9.06 15.17 -0.33
CA ARG A 33 9.77 16.31 -0.97
C ARG A 33 8.97 17.60 -0.82
N MET A 34 7.67 17.57 -1.05
CA MET A 34 6.78 18.72 -0.84
C MET A 34 6.76 19.16 0.63
N ALA A 35 6.62 18.21 1.57
CA ALA A 35 6.65 18.49 3.00
C ALA A 35 7.97 19.15 3.44
N ASN A 36 9.11 18.63 2.98
CA ASN A 36 10.43 19.22 3.25
C ASN A 36 10.59 20.62 2.67
N ASN A 37 10.03 20.89 1.49
CA ASN A 37 10.06 22.24 0.90
C ASN A 37 9.23 23.23 1.73
N ILE A 38 8.06 22.81 2.23
CA ILE A 38 7.23 23.62 3.13
C ILE A 38 7.97 23.92 4.43
N PHE A 39 8.60 22.91 5.05
CA PHE A 39 9.38 23.09 6.28
C PHE A 39 10.57 24.04 6.10
N ASN A 40 11.18 24.07 4.91
CA ASN A 40 12.34 24.89 4.64
C ASN A 40 12.03 26.32 4.16
N SER A 41 10.79 26.60 3.76
CA SER A 41 10.39 27.91 3.26
C SER A 41 9.93 28.84 4.39
N THR A 42 10.49 30.04 4.45
CA THR A 42 10.09 31.11 5.39
C THR A 42 8.74 31.73 5.05
N ASP A 43 8.29 31.59 3.80
CA ASP A 43 7.08 32.26 3.26
C ASP A 43 5.96 31.26 2.92
N ALA A 44 6.06 30.02 3.43
CA ALA A 44 5.05 29.00 3.16
C ALA A 44 3.68 29.44 3.72
N ASN A 45 2.78 29.82 2.81
CA ASN A 45 1.43 30.25 3.17
C ASN A 45 0.57 29.06 3.65
N MET A 46 -0.50 29.37 4.39
CA MET A 46 -1.41 28.36 4.95
C MET A 46 -2.01 27.44 3.87
N ALA A 47 -2.33 28.01 2.70
CA ALA A 47 -2.88 27.25 1.58
C ALA A 47 -1.93 26.13 1.12
N ALA A 48 -0.63 26.41 1.00
CA ALA A 48 0.36 25.42 0.58
C ALA A 48 0.48 24.26 1.58
N LYS A 49 0.36 24.54 2.89
CA LYS A 49 0.31 23.50 3.94
C LYS A 49 -0.91 22.61 3.80
N VAL A 50 -2.08 23.20 3.59
CA VAL A 50 -3.35 22.47 3.44
C VAL A 50 -3.34 21.60 2.19
N PHE A 51 -2.95 22.13 1.02
CA PHE A 51 -2.91 21.36 -0.22
C PHE A 51 -1.89 20.22 -0.16
N THR A 52 -0.72 20.45 0.44
CA THR A 52 0.28 19.38 0.66
C THR A 52 -0.27 18.30 1.58
N SER A 53 -0.99 18.68 2.64
CA SER A 53 -1.60 17.72 3.57
C SER A 53 -2.65 16.84 2.88
N ILE A 54 -3.53 17.46 2.08
CA ILE A 54 -4.55 16.74 1.28
C ILE A 54 -3.87 15.76 0.33
N TYR A 55 -2.82 16.22 -0.38
CA TYR A 55 -2.04 15.36 -1.27
C TYR A 55 -1.48 14.13 -0.54
N CYS A 56 -0.81 14.32 0.60
CA CYS A 56 -0.24 13.22 1.39
C CYS A 56 -1.30 12.22 1.86
N VAL A 57 -2.46 12.69 2.33
CA VAL A 57 -3.56 11.82 2.78
C VAL A 57 -4.13 11.02 1.61
N LEU A 58 -4.39 11.66 0.46
CA LEU A 58 -4.94 10.98 -0.71
C LEU A 58 -3.98 9.90 -1.23
N VAL A 59 -2.68 10.22 -1.32
CA VAL A 59 -1.66 9.23 -1.72
C VAL A 59 -1.57 8.09 -0.71
N GLY A 60 -1.67 8.37 0.60
CA GLY A 60 -1.73 7.34 1.63
C GLY A 60 -2.94 6.41 1.48
N ILE A 61 -4.12 6.96 1.22
CA ILE A 61 -5.34 6.16 0.97
C ILE A 61 -5.18 5.29 -0.28
N MET A 62 -4.62 5.84 -1.36
CA MET A 62 -4.38 5.09 -2.59
C MET A 62 -3.34 3.97 -2.39
N LEU A 63 -2.25 4.24 -1.66
CA LEU A 63 -1.25 3.24 -1.30
C LEU A 63 -1.86 2.12 -0.46
N PHE A 64 -2.68 2.46 0.55
CA PHE A 64 -3.43 1.49 1.33
C PHE A 64 -4.31 0.63 0.43
N TYR A 65 -5.08 1.24 -0.48
CA TYR A 65 -5.96 0.52 -1.39
C TYR A 65 -5.21 -0.43 -2.33
N THR A 66 -4.05 -0.03 -2.86
CA THR A 66 -3.17 -0.91 -3.66
C THR A 66 -2.69 -2.14 -2.87
N GLN A 67 -2.42 -1.98 -1.56
CA GLN A 67 -2.08 -3.12 -0.70
C GLN A 67 -3.30 -4.03 -0.49
N GLN A 68 -4.51 -3.48 -0.34
CA GLN A 68 -5.74 -4.26 -0.23
C GLN A 68 -6.04 -5.08 -1.50
N ILE A 69 -5.76 -4.53 -2.69
CA ILE A 69 -5.85 -5.30 -3.95
C ILE A 69 -4.88 -6.49 -3.92
N GLY A 70 -3.65 -6.29 -3.44
CA GLY A 70 -2.67 -7.37 -3.26
C GLY A 70 -3.15 -8.45 -2.28
N ALA A 71 -3.80 -8.06 -1.18
CA ALA A 71 -4.42 -8.98 -0.23
C ALA A 71 -5.51 -9.83 -0.89
N ALA A 72 -6.41 -9.18 -1.62
CA ALA A 72 -7.51 -9.84 -2.31
C ALA A 72 -7.01 -10.85 -3.37
N ILE A 73 -5.93 -10.54 -4.10
CA ILE A 73 -5.29 -11.47 -5.04
C ILE A 73 -4.81 -12.73 -4.30
N LEU A 74 -4.11 -12.55 -3.17
CA LEU A 74 -3.58 -13.65 -2.37
C LEU A 74 -4.69 -14.52 -1.78
N GLU A 75 -5.70 -13.89 -1.19
CA GLU A 75 -6.84 -14.56 -0.58
C GLU A 75 -7.65 -15.33 -1.64
N THR A 76 -7.90 -14.72 -2.80
CA THR A 76 -8.60 -15.38 -3.91
C THR A 76 -7.85 -16.62 -4.39
N ALA A 77 -6.53 -16.53 -4.48
CA ALA A 77 -5.70 -17.68 -4.88
C ALA A 77 -5.76 -18.80 -3.82
N ALA A 78 -5.60 -18.47 -2.54
CA ALA A 78 -5.69 -19.44 -1.45
C ALA A 78 -7.06 -20.14 -1.41
N ASN A 79 -8.15 -19.37 -1.48
CA ASN A 79 -9.52 -19.91 -1.50
C ASN A 79 -9.78 -20.78 -2.74
N SER A 80 -9.24 -20.39 -3.89
CA SER A 80 -9.36 -21.19 -5.13
C SER A 80 -8.63 -22.53 -5.02
N LEU A 81 -7.48 -22.58 -4.33
CA LEU A 81 -6.75 -23.83 -4.08
C LEU A 81 -7.49 -24.75 -3.13
N VAL A 82 -8.10 -24.20 -2.07
CA VAL A 82 -8.97 -24.96 -1.15
C VAL A 82 -10.16 -25.55 -1.91
N ALA A 83 -10.79 -24.78 -2.79
CA ALA A 83 -11.95 -25.22 -3.56
C ALA A 83 -11.68 -26.39 -4.53
N ILE A 84 -10.42 -26.61 -4.91
CA ILE A 84 -10.01 -27.74 -5.76
C ILE A 84 -9.28 -28.84 -4.99
N GLU A 85 -9.26 -28.77 -3.66
CA GLU A 85 -8.56 -29.70 -2.77
C GLU A 85 -7.07 -29.88 -3.14
N ALA A 86 -6.42 -28.81 -3.57
CA ALA A 86 -5.01 -28.85 -3.95
C ALA A 86 -4.12 -29.14 -2.72
N ALA A 87 -3.06 -29.93 -2.92
CA ALA A 87 -2.12 -30.27 -1.85
C ALA A 87 -1.41 -29.04 -1.25
N SER A 88 -1.30 -27.94 -1.99
CA SER A 88 -0.70 -26.69 -1.50
C SER A 88 -1.67 -25.78 -0.73
N ALA A 89 -2.97 -26.08 -0.69
CA ALA A 89 -4.01 -25.20 -0.16
C ALA A 89 -3.77 -24.82 1.31
N GLU A 90 -3.43 -25.80 2.15
CA GLU A 90 -3.13 -25.58 3.57
C GLU A 90 -1.96 -24.61 3.75
N ARG A 91 -0.86 -24.83 3.01
CA ARG A 91 0.32 -23.98 3.04
C ARG A 91 0.00 -22.56 2.57
N MET A 92 -0.76 -22.43 1.48
CA MET A 92 -1.11 -21.12 0.92
C MET A 92 -2.01 -20.32 1.86
N SER A 93 -2.92 -20.98 2.58
CA SER A 93 -3.82 -20.35 3.53
C SER A 93 -3.11 -19.72 4.72
N THR A 94 -1.85 -20.08 4.99
CA THR A 94 -1.05 -19.42 6.05
C THR A 94 -0.68 -17.97 5.73
N TYR A 95 -0.57 -17.61 4.44
CA TYR A 95 -0.13 -16.26 4.05
C TYR A 95 -1.22 -15.19 4.22
N PRO A 96 -2.46 -15.33 3.72
CA PRO A 96 -3.53 -14.36 3.97
C PRO A 96 -3.81 -14.14 5.47
N ASN A 97 -3.70 -15.20 6.27
CA ASN A 97 -4.00 -15.18 7.71
C ASN A 97 -2.88 -14.53 8.55
N SER A 98 -1.74 -14.22 7.95
CA SER A 98 -0.62 -13.59 8.67
C SER A 98 -0.86 -12.09 8.88
N PRO A 99 -0.61 -11.54 10.08
CA PRO A 99 -0.61 -10.09 10.29
C PRO A 99 0.40 -9.32 9.42
N LEU A 100 1.42 -10.03 8.93
CA LEU A 100 2.46 -9.52 8.04
C LEU A 100 2.11 -9.64 6.56
N SER A 101 0.92 -10.16 6.24
CA SER A 101 0.47 -10.32 4.87
C SER A 101 0.34 -8.97 4.15
N VAL A 102 0.32 -9.04 2.82
CA VAL A 102 -0.02 -7.89 1.98
C VAL A 102 -1.45 -7.44 2.32
N GLY A 103 -1.64 -6.13 2.53
CA GLY A 103 -2.88 -5.53 3.05
C GLY A 103 -3.19 -5.86 4.51
N GLY A 104 -2.32 -6.58 5.21
CA GLY A 104 -2.46 -6.91 6.62
C GLY A 104 -2.35 -5.70 7.56
N PRO A 105 -2.60 -5.91 8.87
CA PRO A 105 -2.59 -4.85 9.87
C PRO A 105 -1.23 -4.15 9.99
N VAL A 106 -0.11 -4.87 9.85
CA VAL A 106 1.23 -4.26 9.94
C VAL A 106 1.50 -3.31 8.78
N GLN A 107 1.12 -3.67 7.55
CA GLN A 107 1.23 -2.77 6.41
C GLN A 107 0.29 -1.57 6.52
N THR A 108 -0.93 -1.79 7.01
CA THR A 108 -1.88 -0.70 7.27
C THR A 108 -1.31 0.31 8.25
N PHE A 109 -0.72 -0.17 9.34
CA PHE A 109 -0.04 0.67 10.32
C PHE A 109 1.15 1.42 9.70
N PHE A 110 1.95 0.75 8.86
CA PHE A 110 3.04 1.40 8.14
C PHE A 110 2.57 2.57 7.26
N VAL A 111 1.49 2.38 6.48
CA VAL A 111 0.93 3.46 5.64
C VAL A 111 0.45 4.63 6.50
N LEU A 112 -0.20 4.34 7.64
CA LEU A 112 -0.61 5.38 8.59
C LEU A 112 0.59 6.16 9.13
N LEU A 113 1.66 5.47 9.54
CA LEU A 113 2.89 6.10 10.00
C LEU A 113 3.52 7.02 8.96
N VAL A 114 3.54 6.59 7.69
CA VAL A 114 4.05 7.39 6.58
C VAL A 114 3.27 8.71 6.45
N VAL A 115 1.94 8.66 6.46
CA VAL A 115 1.09 9.86 6.35
C VAL A 115 1.28 10.76 7.57
N VAL A 116 1.27 10.20 8.78
CA VAL A 116 1.50 10.96 10.02
C VAL A 116 2.84 11.68 9.94
N PHE A 117 3.90 11.00 9.50
CA PHE A 117 5.23 11.59 9.39
C PHE A 117 5.28 12.73 8.36
N GLN A 118 4.68 12.55 7.18
CA GLN A 118 4.57 13.60 6.18
C GLN A 118 3.84 14.84 6.72
N LEU A 119 2.72 14.64 7.41
CA LEU A 119 1.94 15.72 8.01
C LEU A 119 2.71 16.41 9.15
N SER A 120 3.42 15.66 9.98
CA SER A 120 4.26 16.22 11.03
C SER A 120 5.31 17.17 10.45
N ILE A 121 5.93 16.83 9.31
CA ILE A 121 6.89 17.73 8.65
C ILE A 121 6.21 19.01 8.14
N VAL A 122 5.06 18.89 7.46
CA VAL A 122 4.31 20.04 6.90
C VAL A 122 3.92 21.06 7.98
N TRP A 123 3.50 20.57 9.14
CA TRP A 123 2.98 21.39 10.23
C TRP A 123 4.02 21.77 11.29
N SER A 124 5.22 21.18 11.22
CA SER A 124 6.34 21.59 12.07
C SER A 124 6.77 23.03 11.78
N LYS A 125 7.26 23.69 12.82
CA LYS A 125 7.95 24.98 12.72
C LYS A 125 9.45 24.70 12.76
N LYS A 126 10.22 25.52 12.04
CA LYS A 126 11.66 25.61 12.29
C LYS A 126 11.93 26.23 13.65
#